data_AF-A0A0D6LIQ3-F1
#
_entry.id   AF-A0A0D6LIQ3-F1
#
_cell.length_a   1.000
_cell.length_b   1.000
_cell.length_c   1.000
_cell.angle_alpha   90.00
_cell.angle_beta   90.00
_cell.angle_gamma   90.00
#
_symmetry.space_group_name_H-M   'P 1'
#
loop_
_entity.id
_entity.type
_entity.pdbx_description
1 polymer ?
#
loop_
_entity_poly.entity_id
_entity_poly.type
_entity_poly.pdbx_seq_one_letter_code
_entity_poly.pdbx_strand_id
1 'polypeptide(L)' 'MTSSGDQQIVQFLMSRSGIATLYKRFLSLATHRDKATNEHFLTEADFQNIAELQQNPLGQRIIDAFFADAE' A
#
# COMPACT_ATOMS: atom_id res chain seq x y z
N MET A 1 -7.87 -19.94 -13.05
CA MET A 1 -7.24 -19.35 -14.25
C MET A 1 -7.20 -17.86 -14.01
N THR A 2 -6.04 -17.26 -13.77
CA THR A 2 -5.91 -15.80 -13.60
C THR A 2 -6.01 -15.13 -14.96
N SER A 3 -6.65 -13.98 -15.04
CA SER A 3 -6.85 -13.28 -16.32
C SER A 3 -5.51 -12.77 -16.86
N SER A 4 -5.43 -12.52 -18.17
CA SER A 4 -4.24 -11.89 -18.76
C SER A 4 -3.95 -10.50 -18.19
N GLY A 5 -4.94 -9.83 -17.58
CA GLY A 5 -4.75 -8.57 -16.85
C GLY A 5 -4.05 -8.79 -15.51
N ASP A 6 -4.43 -9.84 -14.78
CA ASP A 6 -3.85 -10.18 -13.48
C ASP A 6 -2.36 -10.54 -13.62
N GLN A 7 -2.00 -11.26 -14.68
CA GLN A 7 -0.60 -11.59 -14.96
C GLN A 7 0.25 -10.36 -15.26
N GLN A 8 -0.28 -9.36 -15.95
CA GLN A 8 0.42 -8.11 -16.22
C GLN A 8 0.62 -7.27 -14.95
N ILE A 9 -0.39 -7.25 -14.06
CA ILE A 9 -0.27 -6.59 -12.76
C ILE A 9 0.83 -7.26 -11.95
N VAL A 10 0.81 -8.59 -11.80
CA VAL A 10 1.84 -9.33 -11.06
C VAL A 10 3.23 -9.07 -11.65
N GLN A 11 3.36 -9.09 -12.97
CA GLN A 11 4.63 -8.83 -13.63
C GLN A 11 5.13 -7.39 -13.41
N PHE A 12 4.24 -6.40 -13.40
CA PHE A 12 4.58 -5.03 -13.04
C PHE A 12 5.02 -4.94 -11.58
N LEU A 13 4.23 -5.47 -10.64
CA LEU A 13 4.51 -5.44 -9.20
C LEU A 13 5.87 -6.09 -8.85
N MET A 14 6.29 -7.09 -9.62
CA MET A 14 7.59 -7.78 -9.44
C MET A 14 8.74 -7.18 -10.26
N SER A 15 8.46 -6.27 -11.20
CA SER A 15 9.51 -5.61 -11.99
C SER A 15 10.28 -4.60 -11.14
N ARG A 16 11.56 -4.36 -11.47
CA ARG A 16 12.38 -3.34 -10.76
C ARG A 16 11.73 -1.95 -10.80
N SER A 17 11.14 -1.57 -11.93
CA SER A 17 10.46 -0.27 -12.08
C SER A 17 9.17 -0.20 -11.27
N GLY A 18 8.39 -1.28 -11.22
CA GLY A 18 7.20 -1.38 -10.39
C GLY A 18 7.53 -1.30 -8.91
N ILE A 19 8.51 -2.07 -8.44
CA ILE A 19 9.00 -2.02 -7.05
C ILE A 19 9.46 -0.60 -6.70
N ALA A 20 10.28 0.03 -7.54
CA ALA A 20 10.76 1.39 -7.29
C ALA A 20 9.61 2.42 -7.26
N THR A 21 8.59 2.24 -8.11
CA THR A 21 7.40 3.10 -8.14
C THR A 21 6.57 2.95 -6.88
N LEU A 22 6.31 1.72 -6.45
CA LEU A 22 5.58 1.41 -5.22
C LEU A 22 6.33 1.92 -3.99
N TYR A 23 7.65 1.76 -3.95
CA TYR A 23 8.48 2.27 -2.86
C TYR A 23 8.41 3.80 -2.74
N LYS A 24 8.45 4.53 -3.87
CA LYS A 24 8.27 5.99 -3.84
C LYS A 24 6.88 6.40 -3.34
N ARG A 25 5.83 5.69 -3.75
CA ARG A 25 4.46 5.91 -3.27
C ARG A 25 4.35 5.63 -1.77
N PHE A 26 4.92 4.53 -1.32
CA PHE A 26 5.02 4.18 0.09
C PHE A 26 5.65 5.32 0.90
N LEU A 27 6.82 5.83 0.49
CA LEU A 27 7.47 6.95 1.18
C LEU A 27 6.66 8.25 1.14
N SER A 28 5.87 8.50 0.08
CA SER A 28 5.01 9.69 0.02
C SER A 28 3.80 9.62 0.95
N LEU A 29 3.41 8.40 1.34
CA LEU A 29 2.26 8.15 2.22
C LEU A 29 2.69 7.97 3.68
N ALA A 30 3.84 7.35 3.93
CA ALA A 30 4.32 7.03 5.28
C ALA A 30 4.67 8.30 6.06
N THR A 31 3.84 8.65 7.03
CA THR A 31 4.10 9.77 7.94
C THR A 31 4.96 9.37 9.13
N HIS A 32 5.04 8.07 9.43
CA HIS A 32 5.75 7.54 10.58
C HIS A 32 7.12 7.00 10.20
N ARG A 33 8.11 7.31 11.03
CA ARG A 33 9.49 6.86 10.89
C ARG A 33 10.07 6.49 12.25
N ASP A 34 10.52 5.25 12.38
CA ASP A 34 11.26 4.82 13.55
C ASP A 34 12.65 5.49 13.55
N LYS A 35 12.99 6.16 14.65
CA LYS A 35 14.24 6.92 14.76
C LYS A 35 15.46 6.05 15.04
N ALA A 36 15.27 4.86 15.60
CA ALA A 36 16.33 3.92 15.94
C ALA A 36 16.72 3.05 14.73
N THR A 37 15.74 2.54 13.99
CA THR A 37 15.98 1.70 12.80
C THR A 37 16.00 2.50 11.51
N ASN A 38 15.53 3.75 11.54
CA ASN A 38 15.42 4.64 10.39
C ASN A 38 14.38 4.17 9.35
N GLU A 39 13.53 3.22 9.73
CA GLU A 39 12.51 2.60 8.89
C GLU A 39 11.24 3.45 8.85
N HIS A 40 10.58 3.45 7.69
CA HIS A 40 9.28 4.07 7.50
C HIS A 40 8.19 3.04 7.69
N PHE A 41 7.04 3.45 8.23
CA PHE A 41 5.87 2.59 8.44
C PHE A 41 4.61 3.30 7.94
N LEU A 42 3.70 2.50 7.38
CA LEU A 42 2.34 2.95 7.14
C LEU A 42 1.47 2.54 8.31
N THR A 43 0.63 3.47 8.74
CA THR A 43 -0.40 3.28 9.76
C THR A 43 -1.78 3.29 9.09
N GLU A 44 -2.81 2.85 9.81
CA GLU A 44 -4.19 3.01 9.35
C GLU A 44 -4.52 4.46 8.99
N ALA A 45 -4.04 5.42 9.79
CA ALA A 45 -4.26 6.83 9.55
C ALA A 45 -3.66 7.30 8.21
N ASP A 46 -2.52 6.76 7.79
CA ASP A 46 -1.93 7.08 6.48
C ASP A 46 -2.85 6.62 5.34
N PHE A 47 -3.50 5.46 5.48
CA PHE A 47 -4.45 4.97 4.49
C PHE A 47 -5.78 5.72 4.52
N GLN A 48 -6.26 6.14 5.69
CA GLN A 48 -7.48 6.94 5.84
C GLN A 48 -7.38 8.29 5.11
N ASN A 49 -6.16 8.80 4.90
CA ASN A 49 -5.91 10.05 4.17
C ASN A 49 -5.89 9.88 2.63
N ILE A 50 -6.01 8.65 2.10
CA ILE A 50 -6.03 8.39 0.65
C ILE A 50 -7.46 8.64 0.13
N ALA A 51 -7.62 9.70 -0.67
CA ALA A 51 -8.93 10.13 -1.19
C ALA A 51 -9.65 9.03 -1.99
N GLU A 52 -8.92 8.23 -2.77
CA GLU A 52 -9.46 7.13 -3.55
C GLU A 52 -10.02 6.02 -2.67
N LEU A 53 -9.45 5.78 -1.48
CA LEU A 53 -10.01 4.81 -0.54
C LEU A 53 -11.28 5.35 0.11
N GLN A 54 -11.35 6.64 0.41
CA GLN A 54 -12.58 7.25 0.97
C GLN A 54 -13.77 7.19 0.00
N GLN A 55 -13.51 7.30 -1.30
CA GLN A 55 -14.55 7.21 -2.34
C GLN A 55 -14.92 5.78 -2.70
N ASN A 56 -14.08 4.81 -2.32
CA ASN A 56 -14.31 3.40 -2.63
C ASN A 56 -15.29 2.80 -1.61
N PRO A 57 -16.40 2.16 -2.02
CA PRO A 57 -17.34 1.52 -1.10
C PRO A 57 -16.72 0.38 -0.28
N LEU A 58 -15.57 -0.16 -0.72
CA LEU A 58 -14.78 -1.16 0.00
C LEU A 58 -13.56 -0.56 0.71
N GLY A 59 -13.40 0.77 0.69
CA GLY A 59 -12.23 1.47 1.20
C GLY A 59 -11.86 1.06 2.62
N GLN A 60 -12.82 1.18 3.54
CA GLN A 60 -12.60 0.79 4.93
C GLN A 60 -12.23 -0.70 5.05
N ARG A 61 -12.92 -1.59 4.34
CA ARG A 61 -12.63 -3.02 4.37
C ARG A 61 -11.23 -3.37 3.80
N ILE A 62 -10.73 -2.58 2.85
CA ILE A 62 -9.36 -2.71 2.32
C ILE A 62 -8.36 -2.29 3.39
N ILE A 63 -8.62 -1.19 4.11
CA ILE A 63 -7.79 -0.74 5.24
C ILE A 63 -7.76 -1.81 6.31
N ASP A 64 -8.94 -2.27 6.76
CA ASP A 64 -9.07 -3.30 7.78
C ASP A 64 -8.34 -4.60 7.36
N ALA A 65 -8.45 -5.01 6.10
CA ALA A 65 -7.76 -6.21 5.60
C ALA A 65 -6.23 -6.05 5.55
N PHE A 66 -5.72 -4.83 5.33
CA PHE A 66 -4.29 -4.55 5.29
C PHE A 66 -3.66 -4.57 6.69
N PHE A 67 -4.44 -4.20 7.71
CA PHE A 67 -4.01 -4.11 9.11
C PHE A 67 -4.65 -5.18 10.01
N ALA A 68 -5.25 -6.22 9.42
CA ALA A 68 -6.03 -7.24 10.15
C ALA A 68 -5.21 -8.00 11.22
N ASP A 69 -3.90 -8.13 11.02
CA ASP A 69 -2.99 -8.84 11.93
C ASP A 69 -2.19 -7.89 12.84
N ALA A 70 -2.52 -6.59 12.86
CA ALA A 70 -1.90 -5.61 13.74
C ALA A 70 -2.58 -5.60 15.13
N GLU A 71 -2.51 -6.74 15.84
CA GLU A 71 -2.73 -6.84 17.30
C GLU A 71 -1.49 -7.43 18.00
#